data_AF-A0A2V2VTV2-F1
#
_entry.id   AF-A0A2V2VTV2-F1
#
_cell.length_a   1.000
_cell.length_b   1.000
_cell.length_c   1.000
_cell.angle_alpha   90.00
_cell.angle_beta   90.00
_cell.angle_gamma   90.00
#
_symmetry.space_group_name_H-M   'P 1'
#
loop_
_entity.id
_entity.type
_entity.pdbx_description
1 polymer ?
#
loop_
_entity_poly.entity_id
_entity_poly.type
_entity_poly.pdbx_seq_one_letter_code
_entity_poly.pdbx_strand_id
1 'polypeptide(L)'
;MGPIARLMRGSGAFFMRRSFRDDQLYYTLFREYVRQLVLRRRTLEFFIEGTRSRTGKTLCPKLGILRFITDAFLESKGELDDVYFIPISLSYDELLETRLYADEQFGVSKPSENMGNLFRARSLLKTRHGKIHVYIGEAFSLRHFQDQPLQCPAPFEPRGEKDLDASPRKNRITPPRVLLNLAWHATHSIEENTVVTPTALVAMVLNVFAPTAGTVPLAEVYRHMTWLHTNIVRRKGALSDDCANSDVEMTRKGITHLQEFVEVLSDDAEKIRVRQDVGSFMGITICSNRLFTCFGMRLWLRWPPECMVKFKPQETCYVWNVNI
;
A
#
# COMPACT_ATOMS: atom_id res chain seq x y z
N MET A 1 5.75 -26.17 -0.81
CA MET A 1 6.32 -25.23 0.19
C MET A 1 7.42 -25.94 0.98
N GLY A 2 8.60 -26.15 0.36
CA GLY A 2 9.71 -26.93 0.93
C GLY A 2 10.61 -26.14 1.90
N PRO A 3 11.93 -26.03 1.67
CA PRO A 3 12.88 -25.40 2.61
C PRO A 3 12.58 -23.93 2.93
N ILE A 4 11.96 -23.19 2.00
CA ILE A 4 11.54 -21.79 2.21
C ILE A 4 10.49 -21.67 3.32
N ALA A 5 9.51 -22.58 3.36
CA ALA A 5 8.49 -22.54 4.41
C ALA A 5 9.07 -22.89 5.79
N ARG A 6 10.11 -23.73 5.83
CA ARG A 6 10.85 -24.02 7.06
C ARG A 6 11.64 -22.80 7.53
N LEU A 7 12.29 -22.08 6.61
CA LEU A 7 13.00 -20.83 6.90
C LEU A 7 12.05 -19.75 7.44
N MET A 8 10.92 -19.54 6.77
CA MET A 8 9.89 -18.57 7.19
C MET A 8 9.32 -18.91 8.58
N ARG A 9 9.05 -20.19 8.86
CA ARG A 9 8.64 -20.60 10.22
C ARG A 9 9.74 -20.38 11.25
N GLY A 10 11.00 -20.60 10.87
CA GLY A 10 12.16 -20.33 11.73
C GLY A 10 12.32 -18.85 12.07
N SER A 11 11.87 -17.95 11.19
CA SER A 11 11.86 -16.49 11.45
C SER A 11 10.60 -16.00 12.17
N GLY A 12 9.69 -16.90 12.59
CA GLY A 12 8.45 -16.55 13.29
C GLY A 12 7.20 -16.41 12.40
N ALA A 13 7.33 -16.46 11.06
CA ALA A 13 6.18 -16.34 10.18
C ALA A 13 5.26 -17.57 10.28
N PHE A 14 3.96 -17.34 10.23
CA PHE A 14 2.94 -18.39 10.22
C PHE A 14 2.02 -18.23 9.02
N PHE A 15 1.47 -19.36 8.56
CA PHE A 15 0.65 -19.40 7.36
C PHE A 15 -0.83 -19.37 7.75
N MET A 16 -1.59 -18.48 7.10
CA MET A 16 -3.05 -18.41 7.23
C MET A 16 -3.74 -18.75 5.91
N ARG A 17 -4.97 -19.28 5.99
CA ARG A 17 -5.85 -19.44 4.82
C ARG A 17 -6.47 -18.10 4.45
N ARG A 18 -6.78 -17.90 3.16
CA ARG A 18 -7.44 -16.67 2.66
C ARG A 18 -8.88 -16.54 3.14
N SER A 19 -9.57 -17.67 3.30
CA SER A 19 -10.97 -17.73 3.71
C SER A 19 -11.12 -18.60 4.95
N PHE A 20 -11.99 -18.14 5.84
CA PHE A 20 -12.39 -18.83 7.07
C PHE A 20 -13.85 -19.31 7.00
N ARG A 21 -14.57 -19.04 5.89
CA ARG A 21 -16.04 -19.13 5.83
C ARG A 21 -16.60 -20.54 6.06
N ASP A 22 -15.87 -21.56 5.63
CA ASP A 22 -16.38 -22.93 5.59
C ASP A 22 -15.72 -23.86 6.63
N ASP A 23 -14.85 -23.33 7.51
CA ASP A 23 -14.10 -24.12 8.49
C ASP A 23 -14.05 -23.41 9.85
N GLN A 24 -15.08 -23.68 10.67
CA GLN A 24 -15.23 -23.13 12.01
C GLN A 24 -14.13 -23.59 12.98
N LEU A 25 -13.61 -24.81 12.80
CA LEU A 25 -12.52 -25.34 13.60
C LEU A 25 -11.24 -24.54 13.32
N TYR A 26 -10.91 -24.34 12.05
CA TYR A 26 -9.77 -23.53 11.64
C TYR A 26 -9.89 -22.09 12.15
N TYR A 27 -11.06 -21.47 12.01
CA TYR A 27 -11.30 -20.13 12.55
C TYR A 27 -11.02 -20.06 14.06
N THR A 28 -11.54 -21.02 14.83
CA THR A 28 -11.40 -21.04 16.29
C THR A 28 -9.95 -21.28 16.72
N LEU A 29 -9.27 -22.25 16.08
CA LEU A 29 -7.86 -22.54 16.32
C LEU A 29 -6.97 -21.35 16.00
N PHE A 30 -7.22 -20.69 14.86
CA PHE A 30 -6.43 -19.54 14.44
C PHE A 30 -6.66 -18.32 15.35
N ARG A 31 -7.90 -18.09 15.77
CA ARG A 31 -8.23 -17.05 16.77
C ARG A 31 -7.50 -17.29 18.08
N GLU A 32 -7.54 -18.53 18.60
CA GLU A 32 -6.82 -18.87 19.85
C GLU A 32 -5.31 -18.75 19.68
N TYR A 33 -4.78 -19.16 18.52
CA TYR A 33 -3.36 -19.00 18.21
C TYR A 33 -2.92 -17.54 18.25
N VAL A 34 -3.65 -16.63 17.59
CA VAL A 34 -3.35 -15.19 17.64
C VAL A 34 -3.49 -14.65 19.06
N ARG A 35 -4.54 -15.04 19.80
CA ARG A 35 -4.71 -14.67 21.21
C ARG A 35 -3.50 -15.07 22.05
N GLN A 36 -3.00 -16.29 21.91
CA GLN A 36 -1.80 -16.76 22.64
C GLN A 36 -0.54 -15.96 22.26
N LEU A 37 -0.39 -15.53 21.00
CA LEU A 37 0.73 -14.67 20.60
C LEU A 37 0.65 -13.30 21.28
N VAL A 38 -0.54 -12.69 21.33
CA VAL A 38 -0.76 -11.39 21.97
C VAL A 38 -0.54 -11.49 23.49
N LEU A 39 -1.12 -12.49 24.16
CA LEU A 39 -0.94 -12.71 25.61
C LEU A 39 0.53 -12.95 25.98
N ARG A 40 1.28 -13.65 25.12
CA ARG A 40 2.73 -13.87 25.29
C ARG A 40 3.58 -12.68 24.84
N ARG A 41 2.97 -11.51 24.59
CA ARG A 41 3.63 -10.26 24.21
C ARG A 41 4.55 -10.41 22.98
N ARG A 42 4.12 -11.21 21.99
CA ARG A 42 4.84 -11.39 20.73
C ARG A 42 4.41 -10.33 19.72
N THR A 43 5.37 -9.80 18.97
CA THR A 43 5.13 -8.83 17.91
C THR A 43 4.39 -9.48 16.74
N LEU A 44 3.43 -8.78 16.15
CA LEU A 44 2.69 -9.26 14.98
C LEU A 44 2.78 -8.22 13.87
N GLU A 45 3.27 -8.64 12.71
CA GLU A 45 3.31 -7.82 11.49
C GLU A 45 2.28 -8.35 10.49
N PHE A 46 1.34 -7.50 10.09
CA PHE A 46 0.33 -7.87 9.09
C PHE A 46 0.01 -6.70 8.17
N PHE A 47 -0.36 -7.01 6.94
CA PHE A 47 -0.86 -6.01 5.99
C PHE A 47 -2.34 -5.80 6.19
N ILE A 48 -2.74 -4.58 6.54
CA ILE A 48 -4.14 -4.27 6.84
C ILE A 48 -5.07 -4.47 5.63
N GLU A 49 -4.58 -4.26 4.41
CA GLU A 49 -5.32 -4.50 3.16
C GLU A 49 -5.60 -5.97 2.89
N GLY A 50 -4.78 -6.84 3.47
CA GLY A 50 -4.82 -8.25 3.20
C GLY A 50 -4.45 -8.63 1.76
N THR A 51 -3.79 -7.77 1.00
CA THR A 51 -3.07 -8.15 -0.23
C THR A 51 -1.91 -7.21 -0.52
N ARG A 52 -1.04 -7.55 -1.49
CA ARG A 52 -0.17 -6.55 -2.14
C ARG A 52 -1.03 -5.59 -2.97
N SER A 53 -0.72 -4.31 -2.95
CA SER A 53 -1.43 -3.30 -3.74
C SER A 53 -0.99 -3.39 -5.21
N ARG A 54 -1.90 -3.80 -6.11
CA ARG A 54 -1.57 -4.02 -7.54
C ARG A 54 -1.66 -2.76 -8.39
N THR A 55 -2.49 -1.81 -7.99
CA THR A 55 -2.75 -0.59 -8.75
C THR A 55 -2.02 0.62 -8.17
N GLY A 56 -1.21 0.45 -7.12
CA GLY A 56 -0.58 1.56 -6.38
C GLY A 56 -1.54 2.33 -5.46
N LYS A 57 -2.83 1.95 -5.41
CA LYS A 57 -3.84 2.52 -4.52
C LYS A 57 -4.02 1.67 -3.27
N THR A 58 -4.24 2.35 -2.15
CA THR A 58 -4.61 1.74 -0.87
C THR A 58 -5.96 1.04 -0.97
N LEU A 59 -6.04 -0.19 -0.47
CA LEU A 59 -7.27 -0.97 -0.43
C LEU A 59 -7.99 -0.80 0.91
N CYS A 60 -9.29 -1.12 0.93
CA CYS A 60 -10.06 -1.11 2.17
C CYS A 60 -9.47 -2.11 3.19
N PRO A 61 -9.40 -1.73 4.47
CA PRO A 61 -8.81 -2.58 5.49
C PRO A 61 -9.63 -3.85 5.74
N LYS A 62 -8.93 -4.96 6.00
CA LYS A 62 -9.48 -6.25 6.40
C LYS A 62 -9.46 -6.37 7.91
N LEU A 63 -10.64 -6.46 8.51
CA LEU A 63 -10.80 -6.41 9.96
C LEU A 63 -10.45 -7.72 10.69
N GLY A 64 -10.10 -8.80 9.97
CA GLY A 64 -10.00 -10.15 10.54
C GLY A 64 -8.93 -10.29 11.65
N ILE A 65 -7.67 -10.02 11.30
CA ILE A 65 -6.55 -10.11 12.27
C ILE A 65 -6.70 -9.04 13.35
N LEU A 66 -7.07 -7.82 12.95
CA LEU A 66 -7.30 -6.72 13.88
C LEU A 66 -8.32 -7.10 14.95
N ARG A 67 -9.41 -7.76 14.55
CA ARG A 67 -10.42 -8.27 15.47
C ARG A 67 -9.88 -9.32 16.44
N PHE A 68 -9.02 -10.24 15.98
CA PHE A 68 -8.44 -11.24 16.88
C PHE A 68 -7.54 -10.59 17.93
N ILE A 69 -6.80 -9.55 17.56
CA ILE A 69 -5.96 -8.78 18.48
C ILE A 69 -6.82 -8.00 19.48
N THR A 70 -7.86 -7.31 19.01
CA THR A 70 -8.76 -6.52 19.88
C THR A 70 -9.57 -7.41 20.81
N ASP A 71 -10.12 -8.52 20.32
CA ASP A 71 -10.85 -9.49 21.14
C ASP A 71 -9.90 -10.10 22.20
N ALA A 72 -8.65 -10.44 21.85
CA ALA A 72 -7.66 -10.96 22.79
C ALA A 72 -7.33 -9.95 23.90
N PHE A 73 -7.16 -8.67 23.57
CA PHE A 73 -6.93 -7.60 24.54
C PHE A 73 -8.13 -7.44 25.49
N LEU A 74 -9.36 -7.33 24.96
CA LEU A 74 -10.57 -7.15 25.77
C LEU A 74 -10.88 -8.36 26.66
N GLU A 75 -10.58 -9.57 26.20
CA GLU A 75 -10.79 -10.81 26.97
C GLU A 75 -9.73 -11.05 28.03
N SER A 76 -8.57 -10.40 27.95
CA SER A 76 -7.46 -10.60 28.89
C SER A 76 -7.76 -10.12 30.32
N LYS A 77 -8.84 -9.34 30.51
CA LYS A 77 -9.29 -8.82 31.82
C LYS A 77 -8.18 -8.20 32.68
N GLY A 78 -7.23 -7.51 32.03
CA GLY A 78 -6.12 -6.83 32.70
C GLY A 78 -4.80 -7.59 32.75
N GLU A 79 -4.70 -8.79 32.16
CA GLU A 79 -3.42 -9.47 31.96
C GLU A 79 -2.50 -8.70 30.97
N LEU A 80 -3.11 -7.93 30.06
CA LEU A 80 -2.43 -7.03 29.14
C LEU A 80 -2.62 -5.57 29.55
N ASP A 81 -1.51 -4.88 29.79
CA ASP A 81 -1.52 -3.44 30.08
C ASP A 81 -1.93 -2.63 28.86
N ASP A 82 -1.38 -2.89 27.67
CA ASP A 82 -1.80 -2.22 26.43
C ASP A 82 -1.32 -3.01 25.20
N VAL A 83 -1.88 -2.68 24.03
CA VAL A 83 -1.42 -3.13 22.72
C VAL A 83 -1.19 -1.92 21.84
N TYR A 84 0.05 -1.74 21.37
CA TYR A 84 0.40 -0.66 20.46
C TYR A 84 0.38 -1.15 19.02
N PHE A 85 -0.19 -0.33 18.14
CA PHE A 85 -0.08 -0.50 16.70
C PHE A 85 0.92 0.50 16.16
N ILE A 86 1.88 0.01 15.37
CA ILE A 86 2.90 0.83 14.73
C ILE A 86 2.62 0.82 13.22
N PRO A 87 2.12 1.93 12.64
CA PRO A 87 1.85 2.01 11.21
C PRO A 87 3.17 2.10 10.45
N ILE A 88 3.40 1.20 9.49
CA ILE A 88 4.61 1.18 8.65
C ILE A 88 4.19 1.38 7.19
N SER A 89 4.77 2.39 6.54
CA SER A 89 4.59 2.63 5.10
C SER A 89 5.83 2.20 4.33
N LEU A 90 5.61 1.52 3.21
CA LEU A 90 6.66 1.10 2.28
C LEU A 90 6.38 1.75 0.92
N SER A 91 7.37 2.44 0.38
CA SER A 91 7.31 3.04 -0.96
C SER A 91 8.55 2.65 -1.76
N TYR A 92 8.39 2.32 -3.03
CA TYR A 92 9.45 1.82 -3.89
C TYR A 92 9.69 2.80 -5.04
N ASP A 93 10.96 3.01 -5.40
CA ASP A 93 11.28 3.78 -6.60
C ASP A 93 10.89 3.02 -7.88
N GLU A 94 11.05 1.71 -7.90
CA GLU A 94 10.73 0.87 -9.05
C GLU A 94 9.79 -0.27 -8.66
N LEU A 95 8.71 -0.43 -9.42
CA LEU A 95 7.71 -1.47 -9.23
C LEU A 95 7.93 -2.60 -10.25
N LEU A 96 8.64 -3.65 -9.83
CA LEU A 96 9.06 -4.76 -10.70
C LEU A 96 7.89 -5.55 -11.33
N GLU A 97 6.75 -5.58 -10.65
CA GLU A 97 5.59 -6.37 -11.08
C GLU A 97 4.61 -5.56 -11.93
N THR A 98 4.96 -4.33 -12.32
CA THR A 98 4.02 -3.40 -12.98
C THR A 98 3.50 -3.91 -14.30
N ARG A 99 4.36 -4.50 -15.15
CA ARG A 99 3.91 -5.14 -16.40
C ARG A 99 2.98 -6.33 -16.14
N LEU A 100 3.34 -7.17 -15.17
CA LEU A 100 2.49 -8.30 -14.78
C LEU A 100 1.11 -7.83 -14.30
N TYR A 101 1.05 -6.73 -13.56
CA TYR A 101 -0.22 -6.14 -13.11
C TYR A 101 -1.02 -5.49 -14.26
N ALA A 102 -0.34 -4.94 -15.26
CA ALA A 102 -0.99 -4.44 -16.46
C ALA A 102 -1.59 -5.59 -17.28
N ASP A 103 -0.82 -6.67 -17.49
CA ASP A 103 -1.27 -7.86 -18.20
C ASP A 103 -2.43 -8.58 -17.47
N GLU A 104 -2.36 -8.69 -16.12
CA GLU A 104 -3.44 -9.23 -15.30
C GLU A 104 -4.76 -8.47 -15.49
N GLN A 105 -4.71 -7.14 -15.67
CA GLN A 105 -5.90 -6.32 -15.90
C GLN A 105 -6.54 -6.57 -17.28
N PHE A 106 -5.79 -7.06 -18.26
CA PHE A 106 -6.32 -7.52 -19.55
C PHE A 106 -6.78 -8.98 -19.54
N GLY A 107 -6.83 -9.61 -18.36
CA GLY A 107 -7.26 -11.00 -18.21
C GLY A 107 -6.18 -12.02 -18.56
N VAL A 108 -4.92 -11.60 -18.71
CA VAL A 108 -3.80 -12.54 -18.81
C VAL A 108 -3.65 -13.21 -17.46
N SER A 109 -3.80 -14.54 -17.45
CA SER A 109 -3.70 -15.34 -16.24
C SER A 109 -2.33 -15.15 -15.58
N LYS A 110 -2.31 -14.92 -14.27
CA LYS A 110 -1.09 -14.82 -13.48
C LYS A 110 -0.21 -16.06 -13.75
N PRO A 111 1.05 -15.91 -14.19
CA PRO A 111 1.94 -17.05 -14.35
C PRO A 111 2.13 -17.73 -13.00
N SER A 112 2.13 -19.06 -12.98
CA SER A 112 2.34 -19.81 -11.74
C SER A 112 3.69 -19.40 -11.12
N GLU A 113 3.66 -18.96 -9.86
CA GLU A 113 4.88 -18.63 -9.10
C GLU A 113 5.61 -19.94 -8.78
N ASN A 114 6.30 -20.52 -9.77
CA ASN A 114 7.14 -21.69 -9.58
C ASN A 114 8.41 -21.31 -8.81
N MET A 115 8.89 -22.21 -7.95
CA MET A 115 10.17 -22.03 -7.24
C MET A 115 11.35 -21.73 -8.18
N GLY A 116 11.30 -22.21 -9.43
CA GLY A 116 12.28 -21.86 -10.48
C GLY A 116 12.26 -20.38 -10.90
N ASN A 117 11.09 -19.73 -10.87
CA ASN A 117 10.96 -18.29 -11.12
C ASN A 117 11.54 -17.47 -9.97
N LEU A 118 11.45 -17.95 -8.72
CA LEU A 118 12.11 -17.34 -7.56
C LEU A 118 13.65 -17.43 -7.66
N PHE A 119 14.20 -18.52 -8.20
CA PHE A 119 15.64 -18.62 -8.47
C PHE A 119 16.08 -17.73 -9.65
N ARG A 120 15.26 -17.57 -10.69
CA ARG A 120 15.51 -16.58 -11.76
C ARG A 120 15.40 -15.13 -11.27
N ALA A 121 14.56 -14.87 -10.26
CA ALA A 121 14.48 -13.57 -9.60
C ALA A 121 15.81 -13.15 -8.93
N ARG A 122 16.75 -14.09 -8.67
CA ARG A 122 18.11 -13.71 -8.26
C ARG A 122 18.86 -12.89 -9.31
N SER A 123 18.53 -13.04 -10.60
CA SER A 123 19.09 -12.18 -11.66
C SER A 123 18.49 -10.78 -11.61
N LEU A 124 17.22 -10.64 -11.19
CA LEU A 124 16.60 -9.34 -10.93
C LEU A 124 17.21 -8.70 -9.67
N LEU A 125 17.59 -9.48 -8.65
CA LEU A 125 18.34 -8.96 -7.50
C LEU A 125 19.75 -8.44 -7.85
N LYS A 126 20.27 -8.69 -9.06
CA LYS A 126 21.56 -8.14 -9.53
C LYS A 126 21.43 -6.76 -10.17
N THR A 127 20.21 -6.33 -10.52
CA THR A 127 19.94 -5.02 -11.11
C THR A 127 19.61 -3.99 -10.02
N ARG A 128 20.04 -2.74 -10.23
CA ARG A 128 19.76 -1.63 -9.31
C ARG A 128 18.33 -1.14 -9.55
N HIS A 129 17.40 -1.50 -8.67
CA HIS A 129 15.98 -1.16 -8.77
C HIS A 129 15.56 0.05 -7.91
N GLY A 130 16.49 0.99 -7.70
CA GLY A 130 16.28 2.15 -6.84
C GLY A 130 16.24 1.82 -5.34
N LYS A 131 15.61 2.69 -4.56
CA LYS A 131 15.52 2.60 -3.10
C LYS A 131 14.14 2.11 -2.65
N ILE A 132 14.13 1.55 -1.44
CA ILE A 132 12.92 1.27 -0.67
C ILE A 132 12.86 2.30 0.45
N HIS A 133 11.82 3.12 0.44
CA HIS A 133 11.55 4.11 1.45
C HIS A 133 10.63 3.49 2.51
N VAL A 134 11.14 3.38 3.73
CA VAL A 134 10.41 2.83 4.87
C VAL A 134 10.14 3.97 5.84
N TYR A 135 8.87 4.19 6.15
CA TYR A 135 8.47 5.15 7.17
C TYR A 135 7.77 4.44 8.32
N ILE A 136 8.21 4.74 9.54
CA ILE A 136 7.62 4.23 10.78
C ILE A 136 6.83 5.38 11.39
N GLY A 137 5.50 5.23 11.42
CA GLY A 137 4.61 6.22 12.00
C GLY A 137 4.50 6.13 13.51
N GLU A 138 3.80 7.12 14.06
CA GLU A 138 3.55 7.19 15.50
C GLU A 138 2.74 5.98 15.97
N ALA A 139 3.21 5.35 17.04
CA ALA A 139 2.52 4.22 17.64
C ALA A 139 1.26 4.70 18.36
N PHE A 140 0.13 4.02 18.15
CA PHE A 140 -1.12 4.33 18.84
C PHE A 140 -1.61 3.18 19.72
N SER A 141 -2.19 3.55 20.86
CA SER A 141 -2.62 2.65 21.94
C SER A 141 -4.02 2.09 21.68
N LEU A 142 -4.17 0.77 21.79
CA LEU A 142 -5.48 0.14 21.73
C LEU A 142 -6.35 0.49 22.93
N ARG A 143 -5.78 0.56 24.14
CA ARG A 143 -6.50 0.99 25.34
C ARG A 143 -7.08 2.39 25.16
N HIS A 144 -6.28 3.31 24.62
CA HIS A 144 -6.73 4.67 24.36
C HIS A 144 -7.89 4.71 23.35
N PHE A 145 -7.81 3.92 22.28
CA PHE A 145 -8.89 3.78 21.29
C PHE A 145 -10.18 3.19 21.87
N GLN A 146 -10.08 2.33 22.89
CA GLN A 146 -11.24 1.81 23.61
C GLN A 146 -11.92 2.90 24.44
N ASP A 147 -11.14 3.71 25.15
CA ASP A 147 -11.66 4.77 26.02
C ASP A 147 -12.23 5.95 25.20
N GLN A 148 -11.64 6.22 24.02
CA GLN A 148 -12.03 7.32 23.14
C GLN A 148 -12.19 6.84 21.68
N PRO A 149 -13.32 6.20 21.33
CA PRO A 149 -13.50 5.56 20.03
C PRO A 149 -13.68 6.52 18.84
N LEU A 150 -13.82 7.84 19.06
CA LEU A 150 -14.11 8.84 18.03
C LEU A 150 -12.87 9.59 17.51
N GLN A 151 -11.66 9.08 17.76
CA GLN A 151 -10.40 9.77 17.40
C GLN A 151 -9.94 9.59 15.95
N CYS A 152 -10.81 9.16 15.03
CA CYS A 152 -10.41 9.12 13.62
C CYS A 152 -10.06 10.55 13.14
N PRO A 153 -8.88 10.77 12.54
CA PRO A 153 -8.52 12.07 12.01
C PRO A 153 -9.52 12.51 10.94
N ALA A 154 -9.94 13.77 11.02
CA ALA A 154 -10.75 14.39 9.96
C ALA A 154 -9.96 14.34 8.63
N PRO A 155 -10.61 14.05 7.49
CA PRO A 155 -12.05 14.14 7.21
C PRO A 155 -12.80 12.80 7.32
N PHE A 156 -12.25 11.79 8.02
CA PHE A 156 -12.95 10.52 8.17
C PHE A 156 -14.15 10.69 9.12
N GLU A 157 -15.31 11.00 8.52
CA GLU A 157 -16.58 10.82 9.21
C GLU A 157 -16.92 9.31 9.16
N PRO A 158 -17.11 8.67 10.32
CA PRO A 158 -17.59 7.30 10.35
C PRO A 158 -18.89 7.26 9.56
N ARG A 159 -18.94 6.48 8.46
CA ARG A 159 -20.18 6.31 7.70
C ARG A 159 -21.27 5.88 8.67
N GLY A 160 -22.33 6.69 8.77
CA GLY A 160 -23.50 6.38 9.58
C GLY A 160 -23.99 4.97 9.25
N GLU A 161 -23.98 4.10 10.25
CA GLU A 161 -24.47 2.74 10.17
C GLU A 161 -25.95 2.74 9.76
N LYS A 162 -26.24 2.31 8.53
CA LYS A 162 -27.52 1.65 8.21
C LYS A 162 -27.36 0.19 7.79
N ASP A 163 -26.13 -0.26 7.47
CA ASP A 163 -25.93 -1.57 6.81
C ASP A 163 -25.11 -2.60 7.62
N LEU A 164 -24.62 -2.29 8.83
CA LEU A 164 -23.86 -3.26 9.65
C LEU A 164 -24.72 -4.00 10.70
N ASP A 165 -25.98 -3.59 10.88
CA ASP A 165 -26.90 -4.08 11.93
C ASP A 165 -27.85 -5.20 11.49
N ALA A 166 -27.71 -5.79 10.31
CA ALA A 166 -28.67 -6.80 9.83
C ALA A 166 -28.44 -8.23 10.36
N SER A 167 -27.51 -8.48 11.30
CA SER A 167 -27.43 -9.80 11.93
C SER A 167 -26.90 -9.76 13.38
N PRO A 168 -27.75 -10.09 14.37
CA PRO A 168 -27.35 -10.11 15.78
C PRO A 168 -26.52 -11.37 16.04
N ARG A 169 -25.21 -11.34 15.75
CA ARG A 169 -24.29 -12.33 16.31
C ARG A 169 -24.12 -11.99 17.79
N LYS A 170 -24.90 -12.65 18.65
CA LYS A 170 -25.07 -12.45 20.11
C LYS A 170 -23.79 -12.31 20.97
N ASN A 171 -22.58 -12.55 20.45
CA ASN A 171 -21.32 -12.50 21.21
C ASN A 171 -20.23 -11.73 20.44
N ARG A 172 -20.37 -10.42 20.23
CA ARG A 172 -19.25 -9.57 19.78
C ARG A 172 -18.66 -8.85 20.98
N ILE A 173 -17.43 -9.19 21.33
CA ILE A 173 -16.70 -8.60 22.45
C ILE A 173 -16.17 -7.23 22.04
N THR A 174 -15.56 -7.12 20.85
CA THR A 174 -15.19 -5.82 20.28
C THR A 174 -16.40 -5.10 19.65
N PRO A 175 -16.71 -3.85 20.04
CA PRO A 175 -17.69 -3.03 19.35
C PRO A 175 -17.29 -2.79 17.87
N PRO A 176 -18.19 -2.98 16.88
CA PRO A 176 -17.85 -2.82 15.47
C PRO A 176 -17.25 -1.45 15.12
N ARG A 177 -17.71 -0.38 15.78
CA ARG A 177 -17.20 0.98 15.59
C ARG A 177 -15.74 1.13 16.01
N VAL A 178 -15.36 0.60 17.17
CA VAL A 178 -13.96 0.63 17.65
C VAL A 178 -13.06 -0.07 16.63
N LEU A 179 -13.47 -1.26 16.18
CA LEU A 179 -12.70 -2.05 15.21
C LEU A 179 -12.56 -1.34 13.87
N LEU A 180 -13.64 -0.72 13.37
CA LEU A 180 -13.63 0.00 12.11
C LEU A 180 -12.78 1.27 12.20
N ASN A 181 -12.94 2.05 13.26
CA ASN A 181 -12.19 3.29 13.48
C ASN A 181 -10.70 3.02 13.66
N LEU A 182 -10.34 1.99 14.43
CA LEU A 182 -8.96 1.53 14.57
C LEU A 182 -8.36 1.13 13.23
N ALA A 183 -9.12 0.40 12.40
CA ALA A 183 -8.66 -0.03 11.08
C ALA A 183 -8.41 1.16 10.15
N TRP A 184 -9.33 2.12 10.10
CA TRP A 184 -9.18 3.31 9.25
C TRP A 184 -8.14 4.27 9.76
N HIS A 185 -7.98 4.41 11.08
CA HIS A 185 -6.89 5.17 11.68
C HIS A 185 -5.54 4.57 11.26
N ALA A 186 -5.35 3.26 11.42
CA ALA A 186 -4.14 2.57 10.98
C ALA A 186 -3.85 2.79 9.48
N THR A 187 -4.86 2.61 8.63
CA THR A 187 -4.73 2.85 7.17
C THR A 187 -4.31 4.29 6.89
N HIS A 188 -4.99 5.25 7.52
CA HIS A 188 -4.71 6.67 7.33
C HIS A 188 -3.30 7.03 7.80
N SER A 189 -2.87 6.55 8.97
CA SER A 189 -1.51 6.76 9.46
C SER A 189 -0.45 6.15 8.54
N ILE A 190 -0.72 5.02 7.88
CA ILE A 190 0.19 4.46 6.85
C ILE A 190 0.24 5.38 5.62
N GLU A 191 -0.90 5.93 5.21
CA GLU A 191 -1.01 6.80 4.04
C GLU A 191 -0.39 8.18 4.26
N GLU A 192 -0.60 8.81 5.42
CA GLU A 192 0.01 10.12 5.75
C GLU A 192 1.54 10.10 5.70
N ASN A 193 2.09 8.92 6.01
CA ASN A 193 3.51 8.61 6.10
C ASN A 193 4.10 8.05 4.80
N THR A 194 3.29 8.00 3.74
CA THR A 194 3.72 7.58 2.42
C THR A 194 4.49 8.68 1.72
N VAL A 195 5.67 8.35 1.18
CA VAL A 195 6.48 9.29 0.40
C VAL A 195 6.20 9.18 -1.10
N VAL A 196 6.32 10.32 -1.78
CA VAL A 196 6.28 10.40 -3.24
C VAL A 196 7.69 10.26 -3.81
N THR A 197 7.86 9.30 -4.72
CA THR A 197 9.13 9.01 -5.40
C THR A 197 9.26 9.77 -6.72
N PRO A 198 10.49 9.93 -7.27
CA PRO A 198 10.68 10.59 -8.56
C PRO A 198 9.93 9.89 -9.69
N THR A 199 9.86 8.56 -9.64
CA THR A 199 9.11 7.71 -10.57
C THR A 199 7.63 8.08 -10.62
N ALA A 200 6.99 8.27 -9.45
CA ALA A 200 5.59 8.64 -9.38
C ALA A 200 5.33 10.04 -9.98
N LEU A 201 6.25 10.99 -9.73
CA LEU A 201 6.18 12.35 -10.29
C LEU A 201 6.30 12.34 -11.81
N VAL A 202 7.32 11.67 -12.35
CA VAL A 202 7.52 11.57 -13.80
C VAL A 202 6.34 10.86 -14.45
N ALA A 203 5.86 9.77 -13.85
CA ALA A 203 4.70 9.05 -14.37
C ALA A 203 3.44 9.93 -14.42
N MET A 204 3.20 10.77 -13.41
CA MET A 204 2.09 11.72 -13.41
C MET A 204 2.26 12.79 -14.50
N VAL A 205 3.45 13.37 -14.63
CA VAL A 205 3.72 14.37 -15.68
C VAL A 205 3.50 13.76 -17.06
N LEU A 206 3.97 12.54 -17.30
CA LEU A 206 3.75 11.84 -18.57
C LEU A 206 2.27 11.50 -18.79
N ASN A 207 1.54 11.03 -17.79
CA ASN A 207 0.11 10.73 -17.94
C ASN A 207 -0.73 11.97 -18.29
N VAL A 208 -0.35 13.16 -17.80
CA VAL A 208 -1.10 14.40 -18.01
C VAL A 208 -0.69 15.10 -19.29
N PHE A 209 0.62 15.18 -19.57
CA PHE A 209 1.17 16.03 -20.62
C PHE A 209 1.69 15.27 -21.84
N ALA A 210 1.92 13.96 -21.75
CA ALA A 210 2.35 13.20 -22.92
C ALA A 210 1.16 12.93 -23.84
N PRO A 211 1.22 13.36 -25.12
CA PRO A 211 0.20 12.99 -26.09
C PRO A 211 0.23 11.47 -26.31
N THR A 212 -0.96 10.87 -26.44
CA THR A 212 -1.11 9.41 -26.61
C THR A 212 -0.26 8.87 -27.76
N ALA A 213 -0.13 9.64 -28.85
CA ALA A 213 0.68 9.29 -30.01
C ALA A 213 1.68 10.41 -30.36
N GLY A 214 2.65 10.68 -29.47
CA GLY A 214 3.68 11.68 -29.75
C GLY A 214 4.89 11.64 -28.82
N THR A 215 5.72 12.68 -28.92
CA THR A 215 6.93 12.88 -28.11
C THR A 215 6.83 14.18 -27.34
N VAL A 216 7.31 14.22 -26.11
CA VAL A 216 7.41 15.45 -25.31
C VAL A 216 8.88 15.87 -25.24
N PRO A 217 9.23 17.15 -25.48
CA PRO A 217 10.57 17.66 -25.22
C PRO A 217 10.93 17.49 -23.75
N LEU A 218 12.13 16.98 -23.44
CA LEU A 218 12.52 16.71 -22.06
C LEU A 218 12.62 17.99 -21.22
N ALA A 219 12.95 19.12 -21.86
CA ALA A 219 12.91 20.45 -21.25
C ALA A 219 11.51 20.81 -20.71
N GLU A 220 10.45 20.41 -21.41
CA GLU A 220 9.08 20.62 -20.94
C GLU A 220 8.74 19.72 -19.75
N VAL A 221 9.21 18.48 -19.76
CA VAL A 221 9.07 17.56 -18.61
C VAL A 221 9.75 18.13 -17.37
N TYR A 222 10.97 18.67 -17.49
CA TYR A 222 11.67 19.31 -16.38
C TYR A 222 10.89 20.50 -15.80
N ARG A 223 10.27 21.31 -16.67
CA ARG A 223 9.43 22.45 -16.25
C ARG A 223 8.20 21.97 -15.47
N HIS A 224 7.49 20.96 -15.97
CA HIS A 224 6.31 20.40 -15.30
C HIS A 224 6.66 19.68 -14.00
N MET A 225 7.78 18.97 -13.96
CA MET A 225 8.33 18.34 -12.76
C MET A 225 8.62 19.38 -11.67
N THR A 226 9.27 20.49 -12.04
CA THR A 226 9.59 21.59 -11.13
C THR A 226 8.32 22.23 -10.56
N TRP A 227 7.32 22.47 -11.42
CA TRP A 227 6.02 22.98 -11.00
C TRP A 227 5.32 22.01 -10.04
N LEU A 228 5.29 20.71 -10.36
CA LEU A 228 4.62 19.70 -9.54
C LEU A 228 5.30 19.55 -8.18
N HIS A 229 6.62 19.45 -8.16
CA HIS A 229 7.44 19.39 -6.95
C HIS A 229 7.15 20.59 -6.03
N THR A 230 7.24 21.82 -6.56
CA THR A 230 6.97 23.05 -5.81
C THR A 230 5.56 23.04 -5.20
N ASN A 231 4.58 22.54 -5.95
CA ASN A 231 3.20 22.43 -5.48
C ASN A 231 3.01 21.38 -4.37
N ILE A 232 3.77 20.29 -4.39
CA ILE A 232 3.75 19.26 -3.35
C ILE A 232 4.40 19.79 -2.07
N VAL A 233 5.58 20.41 -2.17
CA VAL A 233 6.29 21.03 -1.03
C VAL A 233 5.42 22.10 -0.37
N ARG A 234 4.79 22.98 -1.16
CA ARG A 234 3.87 24.01 -0.65
C ARG A 234 2.69 23.42 0.14
N ARG A 235 2.24 22.22 -0.23
CA ARG A 235 1.15 21.49 0.43
C ARG A 235 1.64 20.55 1.53
N LYS A 236 2.92 20.66 1.92
CA LYS A 236 3.60 19.83 2.93
C LYS A 236 3.61 18.34 2.59
N GLY A 237 3.46 17.95 1.32
CA GLY A 237 3.50 16.55 0.89
C GLY A 237 4.83 15.89 1.22
N ALA A 238 4.79 14.62 1.62
CA ALA A 238 6.00 13.86 1.93
C ALA A 238 6.69 13.43 0.62
N LEU A 239 7.94 13.87 0.45
CA LEU A 239 8.77 13.56 -0.69
C LEU A 239 9.89 12.61 -0.24
N SER A 240 10.30 11.71 -1.14
CA SER A 240 11.51 10.91 -0.91
C SER A 240 12.77 11.78 -0.90
N ASP A 241 13.87 11.25 -0.36
CA ASP A 241 15.16 11.97 -0.31
C ASP A 241 15.68 12.36 -1.70
N ASP A 242 15.42 11.54 -2.72
CA ASP A 242 15.80 11.84 -4.11
C ASP A 242 14.92 12.94 -4.74
N CYS A 243 13.83 13.32 -4.08
CA CYS A 243 12.99 14.45 -4.42
C CYS A 243 13.26 15.66 -3.49
N ALA A 244 14.32 15.67 -2.68
CA ALA A 244 14.60 16.80 -1.77
C ALA A 244 14.80 18.11 -2.54
N ASN A 245 15.50 18.05 -3.67
CA ASN A 245 15.72 19.17 -4.57
C ASN A 245 14.96 18.98 -5.87
N SER A 246 14.37 20.06 -6.39
CA SER A 246 13.77 20.05 -7.73
C SER A 246 14.85 20.23 -8.79
N ASP A 247 15.62 19.18 -9.06
CA ASP A 247 16.69 19.19 -10.05
C ASP A 247 16.39 18.30 -11.27
N VAL A 248 17.24 18.46 -12.28
CA VAL A 248 17.22 17.63 -13.50
C VAL A 248 17.48 16.16 -13.16
N GLU A 249 18.29 15.91 -12.13
CA GLU A 249 18.70 14.58 -11.69
C GLU A 249 17.52 13.76 -11.14
N MET A 250 16.66 14.35 -10.31
CA MET A 250 15.40 13.76 -9.86
C MET A 250 14.58 13.26 -11.05
N THR A 251 14.43 14.08 -12.08
CA THR A 251 13.66 13.70 -13.27
C THR A 251 14.36 12.57 -14.04
N ARG A 252 15.68 12.62 -14.19
CA ARG A 252 16.44 11.54 -14.86
C ARG A 252 16.33 10.21 -14.10
N LYS A 253 16.44 10.22 -12.77
CA LYS A 253 16.21 9.04 -11.92
C LYS A 253 14.82 8.44 -12.12
N GLY A 254 13.78 9.27 -12.10
CA GLY A 254 12.40 8.82 -12.36
C GLY A 254 12.24 8.20 -13.74
N ILE A 255 12.87 8.76 -14.77
CA ILE A 255 12.88 8.20 -16.13
C ILE A 255 13.64 6.87 -16.17
N THR A 256 14.77 6.73 -15.47
CA THR A 256 15.52 5.46 -15.38
C THR A 256 14.66 4.34 -14.80
N HIS A 257 13.89 4.60 -13.75
CA HIS A 257 12.96 3.60 -13.18
C HIS A 257 11.76 3.30 -14.08
N LEU A 258 11.42 4.20 -15.01
CA LEU A 258 10.36 4.00 -16.00
C LEU A 258 10.87 3.49 -17.36
N GLN A 259 12.16 3.17 -17.51
CA GLN A 259 12.79 2.79 -18.79
C GLN A 259 12.07 1.63 -19.52
N GLU A 260 11.36 0.79 -18.77
CA GLU A 260 10.55 -0.29 -19.33
C GLU A 260 9.32 0.23 -20.11
N PHE A 261 8.82 1.42 -19.78
CA PHE A 261 7.59 2.01 -20.34
C PHE A 261 7.85 3.22 -21.24
N VAL A 262 9.02 3.84 -21.13
CA VAL A 262 9.38 5.06 -21.86
C VAL A 262 10.62 4.85 -22.71
N GLU A 263 10.70 5.61 -23.80
CA GLU A 263 11.87 5.71 -24.65
C GLU A 263 12.34 7.17 -24.70
N VAL A 264 13.64 7.37 -24.52
CA VAL A 264 14.27 8.68 -24.69
C VAL A 264 14.94 8.71 -26.06
N LEU A 265 14.57 9.68 -26.89
CA LEU A 265 15.06 9.89 -28.25
C LEU A 265 16.03 11.08 -28.23
N SER A 266 17.20 10.92 -28.87
CA SER A 266 18.32 11.87 -28.81
C SER A 266 18.72 12.45 -30.17
N ASP A 267 17.83 12.42 -31.16
CA ASP A 267 18.18 12.73 -32.56
C ASP A 267 18.57 14.21 -32.80
N ASP A 268 17.89 15.17 -32.15
CA ASP A 268 18.17 16.62 -32.28
C ASP A 268 18.02 17.40 -30.95
N ALA A 269 16.97 17.08 -30.20
CA ALA A 269 16.73 17.55 -28.84
C ALA A 269 16.22 16.35 -28.03
N GLU A 270 16.67 16.19 -26.78
CA GLU A 270 16.20 15.10 -25.92
C GLU A 270 14.67 15.16 -25.81
N LYS A 271 14.03 14.10 -26.31
CA LYS A 271 12.57 13.92 -26.29
C LYS A 271 12.26 12.62 -25.59
N ILE A 272 11.13 12.56 -24.89
CA ILE A 272 10.62 11.34 -24.27
C ILE A 272 9.33 10.92 -24.95
N ARG A 273 9.17 9.62 -25.15
CA ARG A 273 7.97 8.98 -25.69
C ARG A 273 7.53 7.87 -24.76
N VAL A 274 6.23 7.77 -24.50
CA VAL A 274 5.63 6.58 -23.90
C VAL A 274 5.52 5.51 -24.99
N ARG A 275 6.02 4.31 -24.71
CA ARG A 275 5.93 3.18 -25.66
C ARG A 275 4.46 2.92 -26.01
N GLN A 276 4.20 2.68 -27.29
CA GLN A 276 2.85 2.57 -27.85
C GLN A 276 2.24 1.18 -27.63
N ASP A 277 2.37 0.66 -26.41
CA ASP A 277 1.79 -0.60 -25.97
C ASP A 277 0.94 -0.38 -24.73
N VAL A 278 -0.11 -1.17 -24.60
CA VAL A 278 -1.12 -0.96 -23.54
C VAL A 278 -0.53 -1.20 -22.15
N GLY A 279 0.44 -2.12 -22.05
CA GLY A 279 1.17 -2.40 -20.82
C GLY A 279 1.94 -1.18 -20.30
N SER A 280 2.53 -0.40 -21.20
CA SER A 280 3.25 0.83 -20.87
C SER A 280 2.35 1.96 -20.41
N PHE A 281 1.23 2.21 -21.08
CA PHE A 281 0.25 3.20 -20.61
C PHE A 281 -0.29 2.85 -19.21
N MET A 282 -0.60 1.57 -18.99
CA MET A 282 -1.06 1.10 -17.68
C MET A 282 0.03 1.15 -16.63
N GLY A 283 1.27 0.80 -16.98
CA GLY A 283 2.38 0.83 -16.05
C GLY A 283 2.68 2.22 -15.54
N ILE A 284 2.68 3.21 -16.43
CA ILE A 284 2.79 4.63 -16.06
C ILE A 284 1.59 5.06 -15.20
N THR A 285 0.38 4.61 -15.54
CA THR A 285 -0.82 4.87 -14.71
C THR A 285 -0.68 4.31 -13.29
N ILE A 286 -0.24 3.06 -13.15
CA ILE A 286 -0.01 2.40 -11.85
C ILE A 286 1.04 3.16 -11.03
N CYS A 287 2.18 3.53 -11.63
CA CYS A 287 3.23 4.30 -10.97
C CYS A 287 2.73 5.69 -10.51
N SER A 288 1.83 6.32 -11.26
CA SER A 288 1.27 7.63 -10.90
C SER A 288 0.23 7.57 -9.77
N ASN A 289 -0.40 6.40 -9.53
CA ASN A 289 -1.52 6.28 -8.59
C ASN A 289 -1.15 6.62 -7.14
N ARG A 290 0.13 6.48 -6.78
CA ARG A 290 0.63 6.86 -5.44
C ARG A 290 0.39 8.34 -5.14
N LEU A 291 0.50 9.21 -6.16
CA LEU A 291 0.20 10.63 -6.05
C LEU A 291 -1.28 10.89 -5.84
N PHE A 292 -2.17 10.14 -6.50
CA PHE A 292 -3.61 10.27 -6.27
C PHE A 292 -4.00 9.89 -4.84
N THR A 293 -3.32 8.94 -4.20
CA THR A 293 -3.53 8.64 -2.77
C THR A 293 -3.05 9.79 -1.89
N CYS A 294 -1.84 10.31 -2.13
CA CYS A 294 -1.27 11.42 -1.37
C CYS A 294 -2.10 12.72 -1.50
N PHE A 295 -2.59 13.02 -2.71
CA PHE A 295 -3.42 14.19 -2.99
C PHE A 295 -4.88 13.98 -2.64
N GLY A 296 -5.40 12.75 -2.80
CA GLY A 296 -6.76 12.39 -2.42
C GLY A 296 -6.99 12.78 -0.98
N MET A 297 -6.27 12.18 -0.03
CA MET A 297 -6.52 12.40 1.41
C MET A 297 -6.20 13.81 1.92
N ARG A 298 -5.17 14.49 1.39
CA ARG A 298 -4.80 15.84 1.83
C ARG A 298 -5.61 16.97 1.14
N LEU A 299 -6.35 16.68 0.06
CA LEU A 299 -7.16 17.67 -0.69
C LEU A 299 -8.63 17.30 -0.94
N TRP A 300 -9.20 16.27 -0.29
CA TRP A 300 -10.67 16.02 -0.30
C TRP A 300 -11.52 17.26 0.02
N LEU A 301 -10.94 18.31 0.61
CA LEU A 301 -11.56 19.61 0.89
C LEU A 301 -11.56 20.64 -0.27
N ARG A 302 -11.03 20.34 -1.48
CA ARG A 302 -10.87 21.38 -2.53
C ARG A 302 -11.22 21.01 -3.98
N TRP A 303 -11.80 19.85 -4.27
CA TRP A 303 -12.24 19.49 -5.63
C TRP A 303 -13.70 19.00 -5.66
N PRO A 304 -14.47 19.30 -6.72
CA PRO A 304 -15.89 18.96 -6.82
C PRO A 304 -16.12 17.43 -6.95
N PRO A 305 -17.26 16.92 -6.44
CA PRO A 305 -17.55 15.49 -6.23
C PRO A 305 -17.81 14.65 -7.50
N GLU A 306 -17.74 15.24 -8.69
CA GLU A 306 -18.18 14.62 -9.95
C GLU A 306 -17.15 13.64 -10.56
N CYS A 307 -15.92 13.56 -10.02
CA CYS A 307 -14.81 12.80 -10.61
C CYS A 307 -14.59 11.39 -10.02
N MET A 308 -15.53 10.82 -9.26
CA MET A 308 -15.30 9.57 -8.52
C MET A 308 -15.70 8.29 -9.27
N VAL A 309 -14.76 7.37 -9.51
CA VAL A 309 -15.03 6.01 -10.05
C VAL A 309 -14.74 4.94 -8.99
N LYS A 310 -15.69 4.01 -8.78
CA LYS A 310 -15.61 2.87 -7.84
C LYS A 310 -14.96 1.65 -8.50
N PHE A 311 -14.05 0.95 -7.81
CA PHE A 311 -13.52 -0.35 -8.25
C PHE A 311 -13.40 -1.37 -7.09
N LYS A 312 -13.54 -2.66 -7.43
CA LYS A 312 -13.48 -3.84 -6.54
C LYS A 312 -12.07 -4.48 -6.54
N PRO A 313 -11.55 -5.04 -5.42
CA PRO A 313 -10.24 -5.70 -5.40
C PRO A 313 -10.29 -7.25 -5.39
N GLN A 314 -9.24 -7.89 -5.94
CA GLN A 314 -8.94 -9.34 -5.84
C GLN A 314 -7.51 -9.65 -5.31
N GLU A 315 -7.48 -10.36 -4.18
CA GLU A 315 -6.64 -11.47 -3.62
C GLU A 315 -5.10 -11.51 -3.35
N THR A 316 -4.83 -12.11 -2.16
CA THR A 316 -3.64 -12.70 -1.46
C THR A 316 -2.73 -11.84 -0.53
N CYS A 317 -2.68 -12.13 0.79
CA CYS A 317 -1.68 -11.61 1.78
C CYS A 317 -0.95 -12.66 2.63
N TYR A 318 0.10 -12.16 3.30
CA TYR A 318 1.01 -12.84 4.21
C TYR A 318 1.08 -12.07 5.55
N VAL A 319 1.47 -12.74 6.64
CA VAL A 319 1.61 -12.17 7.99
C VAL A 319 2.95 -12.67 8.54
N TRP A 320 3.76 -11.78 9.09
CA TRP A 320 5.07 -12.09 9.67
C TRP A 320 5.07 -11.82 11.17
N ASN A 321 5.92 -12.52 11.91
CA ASN A 321 6.18 -12.21 13.31
C ASN A 321 7.67 -11.91 13.36
N VAL A 322 8.02 -10.66 13.63
CA VAL A 322 9.42 -10.24 13.72
C VAL A 322 9.79 -10.24 15.20
N ASN A 323 10.60 -11.21 15.62
CA ASN A 323 11.37 -11.05 16.86
C ASN A 323 12.48 -10.04 16.53
N ILE A 324 12.38 -8.82 17.06
CA ILE A 324 13.50 -7.88 17.12
C ILE A 324 14.44 -8.32 18.23
#